data_AF-A0A0P9DGM3-F1
#
_entry.id   AF-A0A0P9DGM3-F1
#
_cell.length_a   1.000
_cell.length_b   1.000
_cell.length_c   1.000
_cell.angle_alpha   90.00
_cell.angle_beta   90.00
_cell.angle_gamma   90.00
#
_symmetry.space_group_name_H-M   'P 1'
#
loop_
_entity.id
_entity.type
_entity.pdbx_description
1 polymer ?
#
loop_
_entity_poly.entity_id
_entity_poly.type
_entity_poly.pdbx_seq_one_letter_code
_entity_poly.pdbx_strand_id
1 'polypeptide(L)'
;MAQPNNVPPAAPAQPLILPPVATRAGRYLPPDLAGDMGRGDDAGRLIEAFVHLACARAAIASYLPRTLLDQLQHGAESPALHWLDGSLLFADLSGSTALAERLSTLGREGTEMVTACLNQIFARLIQVIHDYGGDLVAFGGDALLVFFGGDRHPRAASRAALALQAAMHGYVQEVPGIGSF
;
A
#
# COMPACT_ATOMS: atom_id res chain seq x y z
N MET A 1 -48.34 -36.42 28.03
CA MET A 1 -47.14 -37.18 27.65
C MET A 1 -46.50 -36.47 26.46
N ALA A 2 -45.47 -35.64 26.70
CA ALA A 2 -44.73 -34.95 25.64
C ALA A 2 -43.58 -35.85 25.16
N GLN A 3 -43.42 -35.97 23.84
CA GLN A 3 -42.35 -36.77 23.22
C GLN A 3 -40.98 -36.12 23.46
N PRO A 4 -39.89 -36.90 23.62
CA PRO A 4 -38.57 -36.36 23.84
C PRO A 4 -38.03 -35.69 22.58
N ASN A 5 -37.49 -34.50 22.77
CA ASN A 5 -36.88 -33.64 21.75
C ASN A 5 -35.65 -34.34 21.18
N ASN A 6 -35.74 -34.86 19.96
CA ASN A 6 -34.64 -35.55 19.29
C ASN A 6 -33.75 -34.51 18.60
N VAL A 7 -32.72 -34.03 19.31
CA VAL A 7 -31.69 -33.16 18.73
C VAL A 7 -30.81 -34.04 17.83
N PRO A 8 -30.72 -33.78 16.51
CA PRO A 8 -29.85 -34.56 15.63
C PRO A 8 -28.39 -34.39 16.08
N PRO A 9 -27.56 -35.44 15.99
CA PRO A 9 -26.15 -35.36 16.34
C PRO A 9 -25.48 -34.28 15.50
N ALA A 10 -24.63 -33.46 16.14
CA ALA A 10 -23.83 -32.45 15.45
C ALA A 10 -23.09 -33.12 14.28
N ALA A 11 -23.30 -32.60 13.07
CA ALA A 11 -22.60 -33.08 11.89
C ALA A 11 -21.09 -33.07 12.16
N PRO A 12 -20.34 -34.10 11.75
CA PRO A 12 -18.89 -34.08 11.90
C PRO A 12 -18.37 -32.80 11.24
N ALA A 13 -17.47 -32.08 11.95
CA ALA A 13 -16.82 -30.90 11.40
C ALA A 13 -16.24 -31.29 10.03
N GLN A 14 -16.84 -30.75 8.98
CA GLN A 14 -16.36 -31.03 7.63
C GLN A 14 -14.93 -30.50 7.57
N PRO A 15 -13.96 -31.29 7.07
CA PRO A 15 -12.63 -30.76 6.84
C PRO A 15 -12.79 -29.53 5.95
N LEU A 16 -12.15 -28.43 6.35
CA LEU A 16 -12.16 -27.20 5.57
C LEU A 16 -11.53 -27.51 4.20
N ILE A 17 -12.36 -27.89 3.22
CA ILE A 17 -11.91 -28.06 1.84
C ILE A 17 -11.67 -26.65 1.33
N LEU A 18 -10.44 -26.18 1.52
CA LEU A 18 -9.97 -24.99 0.84
C LEU A 18 -10.05 -25.30 -0.67
N PRO A 19 -10.95 -24.68 -1.47
CA PRO A 19 -10.80 -24.72 -2.93
C PRO A 19 -9.40 -24.16 -3.26
N PRO A 20 -8.75 -24.44 -4.43
CA PRO A 20 -7.30 -24.56 -4.66
C PRO A 20 -6.44 -23.35 -4.26
N VAL A 21 -6.50 -22.99 -2.98
CA VAL A 21 -5.82 -21.88 -2.32
C VAL A 21 -4.39 -22.31 -2.11
N ALA A 22 -4.13 -23.58 -1.79
CA ALA A 22 -2.78 -24.13 -1.73
C ALA A 22 -2.03 -23.94 -3.06
N THR A 23 -2.66 -24.25 -4.19
CA THR A 23 -2.03 -24.12 -5.52
C THR A 23 -1.83 -22.67 -5.96
N ARG A 24 -2.75 -21.76 -5.61
CA ARG A 24 -2.59 -20.33 -5.91
C ARG A 24 -1.61 -19.63 -4.97
N ALA A 25 -1.68 -19.92 -3.68
CA ALA A 25 -0.84 -19.33 -2.65
C ALA A 25 0.61 -19.82 -2.73
N GLY A 26 0.83 -21.06 -3.21
CA GLY A 26 2.18 -21.60 -3.43
C GLY A 26 3.05 -20.74 -4.36
N ARG A 27 2.46 -19.94 -5.26
CA ARG A 27 3.19 -18.99 -6.13
C ARG A 27 3.77 -17.78 -5.39
N TYR A 28 3.22 -17.50 -4.21
CA TYR A 28 3.57 -16.36 -3.37
C TYR A 28 4.21 -16.81 -2.05
N LEU A 29 4.59 -18.09 -1.95
CA LEU A 29 5.29 -18.65 -0.81
C LEU A 29 6.72 -19.04 -1.18
N PRO A 30 7.63 -19.03 -0.20
CA PRO A 30 8.94 -19.63 -0.33
C PRO A 30 8.86 -21.12 -0.71
N PRO A 31 9.83 -21.69 -1.45
CA PRO A 31 9.79 -23.06 -1.93
C PRO A 31 9.64 -24.13 -0.83
N ASP A 32 10.25 -23.88 0.32
CA ASP A 32 10.20 -24.70 1.54
C ASP A 32 8.81 -24.72 2.19
N LEU A 33 8.09 -23.58 2.18
CA LEU A 33 6.72 -23.51 2.69
C LEU A 33 5.69 -24.01 1.66
N ALA A 34 5.93 -23.80 0.37
CA ALA A 34 5.02 -24.20 -0.71
C ALA A 34 4.95 -25.73 -0.90
N GLY A 35 6.07 -26.44 -0.76
CA GLY A 35 6.15 -27.90 -0.97
C GLY A 35 5.42 -28.73 0.09
N ASP A 36 5.22 -28.16 1.27
CA ASP A 36 4.67 -28.84 2.45
C ASP A 36 3.22 -28.44 2.77
N MET A 37 2.63 -27.49 2.03
CA MET A 37 1.23 -27.10 2.21
C MET A 37 0.28 -28.27 1.96
N GLY A 38 -0.40 -28.72 3.02
CA GLY A 38 -1.36 -29.83 2.98
C GLY A 38 -0.79 -31.19 3.38
N ARG A 39 0.50 -31.27 3.76
CA ARG A 39 1.11 -32.49 4.34
C ARG A 39 1.20 -32.35 5.85
N GLY A 40 0.13 -32.75 6.54
CA GLY A 40 0.08 -32.82 8.01
C GLY A 40 -0.37 -31.53 8.69
N ASP A 41 -0.84 -31.69 9.94
CA ASP A 41 -1.42 -30.62 10.77
C ASP A 41 -0.32 -29.89 11.57
N ASP A 42 0.67 -29.35 10.85
CA ASP A 42 1.73 -28.54 11.47
C ASP A 42 1.28 -27.08 11.55
N ALA A 43 0.60 -26.74 12.65
CA ALA A 43 0.12 -25.40 12.92
C ALA A 43 1.22 -24.33 12.84
N GLY A 44 2.47 -24.66 13.15
CA GLY A 44 3.59 -23.72 13.07
C GLY A 44 3.85 -23.27 11.63
N ARG A 45 3.85 -24.22 10.69
CA ARG A 45 4.06 -23.93 9.26
C ARG A 45 2.90 -23.17 8.64
N LEU A 46 1.66 -23.45 9.05
CA LEU A 46 0.51 -22.67 8.61
C LEU A 46 0.61 -21.21 9.07
N ILE A 47 1.11 -20.97 10.29
CA ILE A 47 1.38 -19.62 10.80
C ILE A 47 2.48 -18.94 9.97
N GLU A 48 3.59 -19.61 9.70
CA GLU A 48 4.68 -19.06 8.89
C GLU A 48 4.22 -18.69 7.47
N ALA A 49 3.46 -19.57 6.81
CA ALA A 49 2.89 -19.32 5.50
C ALA A 49 1.90 -18.13 5.53
N PHE A 50 1.05 -18.06 6.56
CA PHE A 50 0.14 -16.93 6.74
C PHE A 50 0.89 -15.61 6.91
N VAL A 51 1.91 -15.57 7.77
CA VAL A 51 2.74 -14.37 8.00
C VAL A 51 3.42 -13.93 6.72
N HIS A 52 4.02 -14.87 5.97
CA HIS A 52 4.66 -14.56 4.70
C HIS A 52 3.67 -13.93 3.71
N LEU A 53 2.51 -14.55 3.51
CA LEU A 53 1.48 -14.05 2.60
C LEU A 53 0.91 -12.70 3.05
N ALA A 54 0.76 -12.47 4.36
CA ALA A 54 0.33 -11.19 4.90
C ALA A 54 1.37 -10.09 4.64
N CYS A 55 2.66 -10.38 4.84
CA CYS A 55 3.76 -9.45 4.55
C CYS A 55 3.85 -9.16 3.05
N ALA A 56 3.79 -10.19 2.19
CA ALA A 56 3.79 -10.02 0.75
C ALA A 56 2.60 -9.18 0.27
N ARG A 57 1.41 -9.42 0.81
CA ARG A 57 0.22 -8.61 0.52
C ARG A 57 0.43 -7.15 0.95
N ALA A 58 0.96 -6.91 2.15
CA ALA A 58 1.22 -5.56 2.65
C ALA A 58 2.24 -4.81 1.79
N ALA A 59 3.32 -5.50 1.38
CA ALA A 59 4.35 -4.94 0.51
C ALA A 59 3.83 -4.62 -0.90
N ILE A 60 3.00 -5.48 -1.48
CA ILE A 60 2.40 -5.21 -2.80
C ILE A 60 1.36 -4.09 -2.69
N ALA A 61 0.54 -4.10 -1.64
CA ALA A 61 -0.49 -3.10 -1.41
C ALA A 61 0.07 -1.68 -1.27
N SER A 62 1.32 -1.50 -0.81
CA SER A 62 1.93 -0.17 -0.71
C SER A 62 2.24 0.49 -2.07
N TYR A 63 2.16 -0.27 -3.18
CA TYR A 63 2.34 0.25 -4.54
C TYR A 63 1.02 0.53 -5.26
N LEU A 64 -0.12 0.27 -4.63
CA LEU A 64 -1.44 0.40 -5.24
C LEU A 64 -2.27 1.47 -4.52
N PRO A 65 -3.05 2.27 -5.25
CA PRO A 65 -4.02 3.18 -4.63
C PRO A 65 -5.02 2.39 -3.77
N ARG A 66 -5.43 2.97 -2.64
CA ARG A 66 -6.40 2.34 -1.73
C ARG A 66 -7.75 2.12 -2.38
N THR A 67 -8.17 3.04 -3.24
CA THR A 67 -9.37 2.91 -4.08
C THR A 67 -9.33 1.68 -4.98
N LEU A 68 -8.18 1.37 -5.58
CA LEU A 68 -8.00 0.16 -6.38
C LEU A 68 -8.01 -1.10 -5.51
N LEU A 69 -7.35 -1.06 -4.34
CA LEU A 69 -7.37 -2.19 -3.40
C LEU A 69 -8.78 -2.52 -2.93
N ASP A 70 -9.58 -1.50 -2.62
CA ASP A 70 -10.98 -1.66 -2.22
C ASP A 70 -11.81 -2.31 -3.36
N GLN A 71 -11.64 -1.85 -4.60
CA GLN A 71 -12.30 -2.46 -5.77
C GLN A 71 -11.91 -3.93 -5.97
N LEU A 72 -10.62 -4.26 -5.84
CA LEU A 72 -10.12 -5.63 -5.98
C LEU A 72 -10.66 -6.54 -4.87
N GLN A 73 -10.83 -6.03 -3.64
CA GLN A 73 -11.44 -6.77 -2.53
C GLN A 73 -12.92 -7.09 -2.78
N HIS A 74 -13.63 -6.20 -3.48
CA HIS A 74 -15.02 -6.40 -3.87
C HIS A 74 -15.19 -7.21 -5.17
N GLY A 75 -14.10 -7.79 -5.71
CA GLY A 75 -14.16 -8.73 -6.82
C GLY A 75 -14.25 -8.07 -8.20
N ALA A 76 -13.71 -6.85 -8.37
CA ALA A 76 -13.64 -6.21 -9.68
C ALA A 76 -12.94 -7.12 -10.72
N GLU A 77 -13.64 -7.40 -11.82
CA GLU A 77 -13.10 -8.18 -12.95
C GLU A 77 -12.30 -7.27 -13.89
N SER A 78 -11.21 -7.80 -14.47
CA SER A 78 -10.36 -7.04 -15.40
C SER A 78 -10.72 -7.33 -16.86
N PRO A 79 -10.85 -6.31 -17.74
CA PRO A 79 -10.71 -4.89 -17.46
C PRO A 79 -11.95 -4.30 -16.76
N ALA A 80 -11.73 -3.44 -15.76
CA ALA A 80 -12.78 -2.73 -15.04
C ALA A 80 -12.78 -1.24 -15.40
N LEU A 81 -13.97 -0.65 -15.50
CA LEU A 81 -14.16 0.80 -15.60
C LEU A 81 -15.04 1.28 -14.45
N HIS A 82 -14.56 2.27 -13.69
CA HIS A 82 -15.28 2.85 -12.58
C HIS A 82 -15.26 4.37 -12.66
N TRP A 83 -16.42 4.98 -12.48
CA TRP A 83 -16.55 6.42 -12.31
C TRP A 83 -16.38 6.76 -10.83
N LEU A 84 -15.48 7.68 -10.53
CA LEU A 84 -15.22 8.16 -9.18
C LEU A 84 -15.61 9.63 -9.11
N ASP A 85 -16.39 10.00 -8.10
CA ASP A 85 -16.66 11.39 -7.75
C ASP A 85 -15.70 11.82 -6.64
N GLY A 86 -15.05 12.98 -6.83
CA GLY A 86 -14.01 13.41 -5.92
C GLY A 86 -13.18 14.60 -6.42
N SER A 87 -12.16 14.94 -5.65
CA SER A 87 -11.20 15.99 -5.97
C SER A 87 -9.82 15.41 -6.20
N LEU A 88 -9.13 15.91 -7.21
CA LEU A 88 -7.72 15.61 -7.44
C LEU A 88 -6.86 16.76 -6.93
N LEU A 89 -5.81 16.41 -6.20
CA LEU A 89 -4.71 17.30 -5.83
C LEU A 89 -3.48 16.83 -6.59
N PHE A 90 -2.89 17.73 -7.37
CA PHE A 90 -1.60 17.52 -7.98
C PHE A 90 -0.59 18.43 -7.28
N ALA A 91 0.43 17.83 -6.66
CA ALA A 91 1.45 18.55 -5.90
C ALA A 91 2.83 18.24 -6.48
N ASP A 92 3.49 19.25 -6.99
CA ASP A 92 4.84 19.14 -7.54
C ASP A 92 5.89 19.58 -6.51
N LEU A 93 6.96 18.80 -6.37
CA LEU A 93 8.06 19.15 -5.48
C LEU A 93 9.00 20.11 -6.21
N SER A 94 8.96 21.39 -5.87
CA SER A 94 9.86 22.35 -6.49
C SER A 94 11.32 22.06 -6.13
N GLY A 95 12.21 22.08 -7.13
CA GLY A 95 13.66 21.96 -6.92
C GLY A 95 14.22 20.53 -6.88
N SER A 96 13.37 19.49 -6.90
CA SER A 96 13.83 18.09 -6.97
C SER A 96 14.54 17.75 -8.26
N THR A 97 14.11 18.32 -9.40
CA THR A 97 14.81 18.12 -10.67
C THR A 97 16.24 18.69 -10.61
N ALA A 98 16.41 19.91 -10.08
CA ALA A 98 17.72 20.53 -9.92
C ALA A 98 18.61 19.78 -8.91
N LEU A 99 18.01 19.23 -7.84
CA LEU A 99 18.69 18.36 -6.89
C LEU A 99 19.16 17.06 -7.57
N ALA A 100 18.28 16.41 -8.33
CA ALA A 100 18.60 15.19 -9.07
C ALA A 100 19.74 15.41 -10.08
N GLU A 101 19.69 16.51 -10.84
CA GLU A 101 20.75 16.89 -11.77
C GLU A 101 22.09 17.11 -11.06
N ARG A 102 22.13 17.90 -9.98
CA ARG A 102 23.36 18.18 -9.22
C ARG A 102 23.99 16.92 -8.66
N LEU A 103 23.19 16.05 -8.07
CA LEU A 103 23.67 14.83 -7.43
C LEU A 103 24.04 13.74 -8.43
N SER A 104 23.45 13.74 -9.64
CA SER A 104 23.83 12.81 -10.71
C SER A 104 25.30 12.97 -11.16
N THR A 105 25.87 14.16 -10.95
CA THR A 105 27.29 14.44 -11.24
C THR A 105 28.28 13.72 -10.32
N LEU A 106 27.81 13.22 -9.18
CA LEU A 106 28.62 12.49 -8.19
C LEU A 106 28.61 10.97 -8.42
N GLY A 107 28.06 10.52 -9.55
CA GLY A 107 27.99 9.10 -9.90
C GLY A 107 27.03 8.31 -9.01
N ARG A 108 27.33 7.03 -8.79
CA ARG A 108 26.40 6.07 -8.18
C ARG A 108 26.01 6.43 -6.73
N GLU A 109 26.97 6.92 -5.95
CA GLU A 109 26.74 7.34 -4.56
C GLU A 109 25.82 8.58 -4.50
N GLY A 110 26.00 9.54 -5.41
CA GLY A 110 25.13 10.70 -5.53
C GLY A 110 23.66 10.33 -5.78
N THR A 111 23.41 9.38 -6.69
CA THR A 111 22.05 8.90 -7.00
C THR A 111 21.37 8.23 -5.80
N GLU A 112 22.10 7.44 -5.00
CA GLU A 112 21.58 6.83 -3.78
C GLU A 112 21.18 7.91 -2.75
N MET A 113 21.99 8.96 -2.62
CA MET A 113 21.71 10.08 -1.73
C MET A 113 20.50 10.91 -2.18
N VAL A 114 20.31 11.14 -3.49
CA VAL A 114 19.08 11.75 -4.05
C VAL A 114 17.87 10.94 -3.61
N THR A 115 17.95 9.63 -3.86
CA THR A 115 16.82 8.73 -3.66
C THR A 115 16.44 8.69 -2.18
N ALA A 116 17.42 8.60 -1.28
CA ALA A 116 17.18 8.64 0.16
C ALA A 116 16.55 9.97 0.60
N CYS A 117 17.04 11.10 0.09
CA CYS A 117 16.50 12.43 0.38
C CYS A 117 15.04 12.56 -0.09
N LEU A 118 14.77 12.23 -1.36
CA LEU A 118 13.42 12.28 -1.93
C LEU A 118 12.46 11.35 -1.18
N ASN A 119 12.90 10.14 -0.83
CA ASN A 119 12.07 9.21 -0.06
C ASN A 119 11.68 9.77 1.31
N GLN A 120 12.56 10.51 1.99
CA GLN A 120 12.24 11.16 3.26
C GLN A 120 11.22 12.28 3.09
N ILE A 121 11.38 13.11 2.06
CA ILE A 121 10.41 14.16 1.73
C ILE A 121 9.05 13.53 1.40
N PHE A 122 9.01 12.55 0.49
CA PHE A 122 7.77 11.88 0.12
C PHE A 122 7.13 11.17 1.31
N ALA A 123 7.88 10.49 2.17
CA ALA A 123 7.32 9.86 3.37
C ALA A 123 6.56 10.89 4.23
N ARG A 124 7.12 12.09 4.39
CA ARG A 124 6.46 13.19 5.12
C ARG A 124 5.20 13.68 4.42
N LEU A 125 5.28 13.94 3.11
CA LEU A 125 4.15 14.44 2.32
C LEU A 125 3.00 13.42 2.26
N ILE A 126 3.34 12.14 2.07
CA ILE A 126 2.40 11.02 2.03
C ILE A 126 1.69 10.87 3.38
N GLN A 127 2.41 11.05 4.50
CA GLN A 127 1.78 11.04 5.82
C GLN A 127 0.73 12.15 5.94
N VAL A 128 1.06 13.38 5.53
CA VAL A 128 0.10 14.50 5.53
C VAL A 128 -1.10 14.17 4.64
N ILE A 129 -0.88 13.65 3.43
CA ILE A 129 -1.95 13.22 2.53
C ILE A 129 -2.89 12.22 3.22
N HIS A 130 -2.33 11.21 3.90
CA HIS A 130 -3.09 10.21 4.62
C HIS A 130 -3.88 10.77 5.80
N ASP A 131 -3.33 11.73 6.55
CA ASP A 131 -4.00 12.37 7.69
C ASP A 131 -5.27 13.13 7.26
N TYR A 132 -5.31 13.61 6.01
CA TYR A 132 -6.49 14.24 5.41
C TYR A 132 -7.38 13.29 4.61
N GLY A 133 -7.09 11.99 4.64
CA GLY A 133 -7.88 10.95 3.95
C GLY A 133 -7.63 10.87 2.44
N GLY A 134 -6.57 11.49 1.93
CA GLY A 134 -6.21 11.43 0.52
C GLY A 134 -5.60 10.09 0.13
N ASP A 135 -5.92 9.62 -1.06
CA ASP A 135 -5.40 8.39 -1.66
C ASP A 135 -4.36 8.73 -2.72
N LEU A 136 -3.11 8.29 -2.52
CA LEU A 136 -2.05 8.52 -3.49
C LEU A 136 -2.27 7.62 -4.71
N VAL A 137 -2.58 8.23 -5.85
CA VAL A 137 -2.92 7.52 -7.09
C VAL A 137 -1.66 7.17 -7.88
N ALA A 138 -0.75 8.13 -8.03
CA ALA A 138 0.44 7.96 -8.83
C ALA A 138 1.52 8.96 -8.46
N PHE A 139 2.77 8.61 -8.78
CA PHE A 139 3.90 9.52 -8.86
C PHE A 139 4.10 9.95 -10.31
N GLY A 140 4.21 11.25 -10.55
CA GLY A 140 4.54 11.85 -11.84
C GLY A 140 6.02 12.22 -11.91
N GLY A 141 6.91 11.28 -11.58
CA GLY A 141 8.31 11.60 -11.29
C GLY A 141 8.43 12.13 -9.86
N ASP A 142 8.61 13.44 -9.73
CA ASP A 142 8.69 14.16 -8.45
C ASP A 142 7.36 14.78 -7.99
N ALA A 143 6.31 14.67 -8.81
CA ALA A 143 4.97 15.10 -8.45
C ALA A 143 4.13 13.97 -7.83
N LEU A 144 3.20 14.35 -6.96
CA LEU A 144 2.21 13.49 -6.33
C LEU A 144 0.82 13.78 -6.93
N LEU A 145 0.14 12.74 -7.41
CA LEU A 145 -1.28 12.80 -7.79
C LEU A 145 -2.11 12.10 -6.72
N VAL A 146 -3.01 12.86 -6.08
CA VAL A 146 -3.79 12.39 -4.92
C VAL A 146 -5.27 12.56 -5.21
N PHE A 147 -6.05 11.52 -4.92
CA PHE A 147 -7.49 11.53 -4.99
C PHE A 147 -8.11 11.67 -3.60
N PHE A 148 -9.13 12.52 -3.49
CA PHE A 148 -9.97 12.64 -2.31
C PHE A 148 -11.40 12.28 -2.69
N GLY A 149 -11.99 11.31 -1.99
CA GLY A 149 -13.40 10.91 -2.16
C GLY A 149 -14.28 11.30 -0.95
N GLY A 150 -15.55 10.91 -1.02
CA GLY A 150 -16.55 11.14 0.03
C GLY A 150 -17.08 12.59 0.07
N ASP A 151 -18.16 12.82 0.82
CA ASP A 151 -18.98 14.05 0.75
C ASP A 151 -18.25 15.39 0.93
N ARG A 152 -17.07 15.38 1.57
CA ARG A 152 -16.27 16.57 1.86
C ARG A 152 -14.96 16.62 1.07
N HIS A 153 -14.87 15.88 -0.02
CA HIS A 153 -13.65 15.77 -0.84
C HIS A 153 -13.02 17.12 -1.24
N PRO A 154 -13.76 18.20 -1.60
CA PRO A 154 -13.10 19.46 -1.98
C PRO A 154 -12.43 20.12 -0.77
N ARG A 155 -13.11 20.09 0.38
CA ARG A 155 -12.59 20.65 1.63
C ARG A 155 -11.37 19.87 2.13
N ALA A 156 -11.42 18.53 2.05
CA ALA A 156 -10.30 17.68 2.42
C ALA A 156 -9.07 17.96 1.54
N ALA A 157 -9.26 18.00 0.21
CA ALA A 157 -8.21 18.31 -0.74
C ALA A 157 -7.58 19.70 -0.50
N SER A 158 -8.40 20.75 -0.31
CA SER A 158 -7.88 22.10 -0.03
C SER A 158 -7.10 22.17 1.28
N ARG A 159 -7.57 21.50 2.34
CA ARG A 159 -6.86 21.47 3.62
C ARG A 159 -5.55 20.68 3.54
N ALA A 160 -5.55 19.56 2.82
CA ALA A 160 -4.35 18.79 2.55
C ALA A 160 -3.32 19.64 1.78
N ALA A 161 -3.74 20.36 0.75
CA ALA A 161 -2.84 21.24 -0.02
C ALA A 161 -2.15 22.29 0.86
N LEU A 162 -2.91 22.97 1.73
CA LEU A 162 -2.36 23.94 2.69
C LEU A 162 -1.43 23.26 3.71
N ALA A 163 -1.78 22.07 4.19
CA ALA A 163 -0.96 21.33 5.13
C ALA A 163 0.36 20.83 4.50
N LEU A 164 0.35 20.45 3.22
CA LEU A 164 1.57 20.10 2.48
C LEU A 164 2.49 21.32 2.36
N GLN A 165 1.94 22.49 2.00
CA GLN A 165 2.72 23.73 1.95
C GLN A 165 3.30 24.08 3.32
N ALA A 166 2.51 23.95 4.39
CA ALA A 166 2.97 24.20 5.76
C ALA A 166 4.05 23.20 6.20
N ALA A 167 3.94 21.92 5.82
CA ALA A 167 4.92 20.89 6.14
C ALA A 167 6.26 21.12 5.44
N MET A 168 6.23 21.73 4.25
CA MET A 168 7.43 22.10 3.50
C MET A 168 7.97 23.50 3.83
N HIS A 169 7.19 24.32 4.54
CA HIS A 169 7.64 25.67 4.87
C HIS A 169 8.84 25.62 5.83
N GLY A 170 10.00 26.08 5.35
CA GLY A 170 11.23 26.08 6.13
C GLY A 170 11.80 24.67 6.33
N TYR A 171 11.28 23.68 5.61
CA TYR A 171 11.91 22.38 5.55
C TYR A 171 13.25 22.53 4.84
N VAL A 172 14.31 22.13 5.54
CA VAL A 172 15.67 22.09 5.01
C VAL A 172 16.20 20.70 5.25
N GLN A 173 16.66 20.06 4.20
CA GLN A 173 17.34 18.78 4.23
C GLN A 173 18.84 19.01 4.06
N GLU A 174 19.64 18.56 5.02
CA GLU A 174 21.07 18.47 4.82
C GLU A 174 21.44 17.18 4.09
N VAL A 175 22.21 17.34 3.02
CA VAL A 175 22.79 16.25 2.26
C VAL A 175 24.30 16.24 2.56
N PRO A 176 24.82 15.24 3.30
CA PRO A 176 26.21 15.20 3.73
C PRO A 176 27.20 15.38 2.58
N GLY A 177 28.13 16.33 2.71
CA GLY A 177 29.15 16.60 1.70
C GLY A 177 28.68 17.42 0.49
N ILE A 178 27.41 17.88 0.45
CA ILE A 178 26.82 18.54 -0.71
C ILE A 178 26.18 19.88 -0.36
N GLY A 179 25.46 19.93 0.76
CA GLY A 179 24.85 21.16 1.27
C GLY A 179 23.40 20.98 1.72
N SER A 180 22.73 22.10 1.95
CA SER A 180 21.37 22.16 2.46
C SER A 180 20.39 22.51 1.32
N PHE A 181 19.26 21.82 1.27
CA PHE A 181 18.24 21.94 0.23
C PHE A 181 16.85 22.12 0.83
#